data_AF-A0AAV8CLC7-F1
#
_entry.id   AF-A0AAV8CLC7-F1
#
_cell.length_a   1.000
_cell.length_b   1.000
_cell.length_c   1.000
_cell.angle_alpha   90.00
_cell.angle_beta   90.00
_cell.angle_gamma   90.00
#
_symmetry.space_group_name_H-M   'P 1'
#
loop_
_entity.id
_entity.type
_entity.pdbx_description
1 polymer ?
#
loop_
_entity_poly.entity_id
_entity_poly.type
_entity_poly.pdbx_seq_one_letter_code
_entity_poly.pdbx_strand_id
1 'polypeptide(L)'
;MSPPAPSFISLSETTFRSTFWPFSVSFLTVALTCSSSRSLKKSGKGKRPGKGGNRYWKSIGLGFKTPREAIEGTYIDKKCPFTGSVSIRGRILAGMHHSAKMNRTIIVRRNYLHFVKKYQRYEKRHSNIPAHISPCFRVKEGDHVIIGQCSPCQRQ
;
A
#
# COMPACT_ATOMS: atom_id res chain seq x y z
N MET A 1 28.75 -2.00 -39.98
CA MET A 1 29.18 -0.67 -40.45
C MET A 1 28.01 0.30 -40.32
N SER A 2 28.10 1.25 -39.40
CA SER A 2 27.50 2.59 -39.54
C SER A 2 28.17 3.32 -40.73
N PRO A 3 27.74 4.51 -41.23
CA PRO A 3 26.75 5.52 -40.78
C PRO A 3 25.89 6.03 -41.99
N PRO A 4 25.40 7.29 -42.15
CA PRO A 4 25.18 8.44 -41.24
C PRO A 4 23.78 9.12 -41.32
N ALA A 5 23.53 10.01 -40.36
CA ALA A 5 22.48 11.04 -40.39
C ALA A 5 22.74 12.13 -41.46
N PRO A 6 21.72 12.93 -41.81
CA PRO A 6 21.96 14.37 -41.87
C PRO A 6 20.94 15.22 -41.11
N SER A 7 21.50 16.17 -40.37
CA SER A 7 20.94 17.36 -39.72
C SER A 7 20.76 18.53 -40.70
N PHE A 8 19.67 19.30 -40.60
CA PHE A 8 19.53 20.72 -41.04
C PHE A 8 18.20 21.26 -40.45
N ILE A 9 18.15 22.01 -39.35
CA ILE A 9 18.33 23.47 -39.14
C ILE A 9 17.57 24.37 -40.12
N SER A 10 16.57 25.10 -39.59
CA SER A 10 16.22 26.46 -40.03
C SER A 10 15.57 27.26 -38.89
N LEU A 11 16.27 28.32 -38.46
CA LEU A 11 15.80 29.42 -37.61
C LEU A 11 15.28 30.56 -38.50
N SER A 12 14.19 31.22 -38.09
CA SER A 12 13.85 32.64 -38.38
C SER A 12 12.57 32.98 -37.59
N GLU A 13 12.67 33.58 -36.39
CA GLU A 13 12.62 35.02 -36.12
C GLU A 13 11.36 35.75 -36.62
N THR A 14 10.48 36.14 -35.69
CA THR A 14 9.75 37.42 -35.73
C THR A 14 9.39 37.86 -34.30
N THR A 15 10.16 38.83 -33.79
CA THR A 15 9.76 40.08 -33.10
C THR A 15 8.26 40.27 -32.83
N PHE A 16 7.77 40.71 -31.67
CA PHE A 16 7.80 42.07 -31.06
C PHE A 16 6.61 42.02 -30.05
N ARG A 17 6.62 42.49 -28.81
CA ARG A 17 6.80 43.89 -28.41
C ARG A 17 6.74 43.96 -26.88
N SER A 18 7.68 44.72 -26.35
CA SER A 18 7.81 45.24 -24.99
C SER A 18 6.76 46.30 -24.65
N THR A 19 6.33 46.35 -23.38
CA THR A 19 6.28 47.58 -22.56
C THR A 19 6.43 47.15 -21.08
N PHE A 20 7.50 47.53 -20.36
CA PHE A 20 7.67 48.82 -19.63
C PHE A 20 6.64 48.94 -18.49
N TRP A 21 6.91 49.09 -17.19
CA TRP A 21 8.04 49.41 -16.28
C TRP A 21 7.46 49.23 -14.83
N PRO A 22 8.07 49.64 -13.71
CA PRO A 22 9.44 49.53 -13.14
C PRO A 22 9.39 48.89 -11.70
N PHE A 23 10.41 48.21 -11.18
CA PHE A 23 11.65 48.66 -10.52
C PHE A 23 11.52 49.21 -9.07
N SER A 24 12.21 48.51 -8.15
CA SER A 24 12.74 48.94 -6.84
C SER A 24 11.72 49.11 -5.70
N VAL A 25 12.00 48.79 -4.43
CA VAL A 25 13.24 48.93 -3.67
C VAL A 25 13.24 47.93 -2.50
N SER A 26 14.41 47.35 -2.24
CA SER A 26 14.76 46.70 -0.98
C SER A 26 14.66 47.69 0.19
N PHE A 27 13.88 47.37 1.22
CA PHE A 27 14.10 47.94 2.55
C PHE A 27 14.01 46.84 3.60
N LEU A 28 15.17 46.56 4.18
CA LEU A 28 15.34 45.82 5.41
C LEU A 28 14.97 46.79 6.55
N THR A 29 13.86 46.55 7.24
CA THR A 29 13.56 47.23 8.49
C THR A 29 13.14 46.20 9.53
N VAL A 30 13.99 46.06 10.54
CA VAL A 30 13.70 45.37 11.79
C VAL A 30 12.59 46.13 12.51
N ALA A 31 11.50 45.44 12.84
CA ALA A 31 10.59 45.87 13.89
C ALA A 31 10.26 44.65 14.76
N LEU A 32 10.80 44.68 15.98
CA LEU A 32 10.22 43.95 17.10
C LEU A 32 8.80 44.45 17.30
N THR A 33 7.81 43.58 17.07
CA THR A 33 6.55 43.65 17.81
C THR A 33 6.28 42.28 18.41
N CYS A 34 6.54 42.19 19.71
CA CYS A 34 5.94 41.21 20.59
C CYS A 34 4.41 41.30 20.41
N SER A 35 3.81 40.24 19.90
CA SER A 35 2.38 40.03 19.99
C SER A 35 2.15 38.56 20.27
N SER A 36 1.91 38.30 21.55
CA SER A 36 1.30 37.09 22.07
C SER A 36 -0.01 36.81 21.33
N SER A 37 0.07 36.07 20.22
CA SER A 37 -1.10 35.47 19.61
C SER A 37 -1.38 34.17 20.37
N ARG A 38 -2.31 34.25 21.32
CA ARG A 38 -3.00 33.09 21.87
C ARG A 38 -3.44 32.22 20.70
N SER A 39 -2.85 31.03 20.57
CA SER A 39 -3.42 29.97 19.75
C SER A 39 -4.77 29.61 20.35
N LEU A 40 -5.83 30.24 19.86
CA LEU A 40 -7.20 29.76 20.03
C LEU A 40 -7.24 28.35 19.48
N LYS A 41 -7.32 27.36 20.37
CA LYS A 41 -7.79 26.01 20.03
C LYS A 41 -9.19 26.17 19.46
N LYS A 42 -9.28 26.33 18.14
CA LYS A 42 -10.55 26.22 17.42
C LYS A 42 -10.96 24.76 17.54
N SER A 43 -11.87 24.46 18.46
CA SER A 43 -12.58 23.20 18.54
C SER A 43 -13.40 23.02 17.26
N GLY A 44 -12.75 22.45 16.24
CA GLY A 44 -13.38 22.11 14.98
C GLY A 44 -14.44 21.05 15.23
N LYS A 45 -15.66 21.38 14.79
CA LYS A 45 -16.86 20.52 14.71
C LYS A 45 -16.50 19.07 14.37
N GLY A 46 -17.14 18.13 15.07
CA GLY A 46 -16.94 16.68 14.95
C GLY A 46 -16.83 16.22 13.50
N LYS A 47 -15.63 15.74 13.15
CA LYS A 47 -15.34 15.17 11.84
C LYS A 47 -16.07 13.82 11.74
N ARG A 48 -16.94 13.67 10.74
CA ARG A 48 -17.43 12.35 10.31
C ARG A 48 -16.19 11.46 10.06
N PRO A 49 -16.18 10.17 10.44
CA PRO A 49 -15.02 9.32 10.21
C PRO A 49 -14.70 9.31 8.71
N GLY A 50 -13.55 9.88 8.34
CA GLY A 50 -13.11 9.97 6.95
C GLY A 50 -12.54 11.31 6.50
N LYS A 51 -12.68 12.41 7.27
CA LYS A 51 -12.10 13.71 6.88
C LYS A 51 -11.14 14.26 7.94
N GLY A 52 -10.02 13.56 8.11
CA GLY A 52 -8.91 13.95 8.99
C GLY A 52 -8.98 13.40 10.41
N GLY A 53 -9.37 12.13 10.57
CA GLY A 53 -9.20 11.35 11.79
C GLY A 53 -8.13 10.29 11.57
N ASN A 54 -7.23 10.12 12.54
CA ASN A 54 -6.18 9.10 12.48
C ASN A 54 -6.83 7.72 12.37
N ARG A 55 -6.59 7.02 11.26
CA ARG A 55 -7.03 5.64 11.04
C ARG A 55 -6.33 4.73 12.03
N TYR A 56 -7.08 3.83 12.67
CA TYR A 56 -6.47 2.81 13.53
C TYR A 56 -5.73 1.78 12.66
N TRP A 57 -4.43 1.65 12.91
CA TRP A 57 -3.58 0.63 12.33
C TRP A 57 -2.64 0.08 13.41
N LYS A 58 -2.24 -1.18 13.26
CA LYS A 58 -1.29 -1.84 14.16
C LYS A 58 -0.18 -2.51 13.37
N SER A 59 1.02 -2.53 13.94
CA SER A 59 2.11 -3.40 13.49
C SER A 59 1.85 -4.82 13.97
N ILE A 60 1.89 -5.79 13.05
CA ILE A 60 1.60 -7.21 13.35
C ILE A 60 2.77 -7.89 14.08
N GLY A 61 3.99 -7.34 13.98
CA GLY A 61 5.22 -7.99 14.41
C GLY A 61 5.73 -9.00 13.37
N LEU A 62 6.71 -9.83 13.74
CA LEU A 62 7.28 -10.90 12.89
C LEU A 62 8.02 -10.40 11.62
N GLY A 63 8.50 -9.14 11.62
CA GLY A 63 9.27 -8.56 10.51
C GLY A 63 8.45 -8.11 9.30
N PHE A 64 7.11 -8.18 9.36
CA PHE A 64 6.25 -7.68 8.29
C PHE A 64 6.09 -6.17 8.33
N LYS A 65 6.27 -5.52 7.18
CA LYS A 65 6.02 -4.09 7.01
C LYS A 65 4.52 -3.84 6.85
N THR A 66 4.02 -2.77 7.46
CA THR A 66 2.64 -2.33 7.26
C THR A 66 2.48 -1.68 5.88
N PRO A 67 1.49 -2.10 5.06
CA PRO A 67 1.30 -1.51 3.74
C PRO A 67 0.74 -0.10 3.84
N ARG A 68 1.13 0.78 2.91
CA ARG A 68 0.63 2.18 2.84
C ARG A 68 -0.90 2.22 2.72
N GLU A 69 -1.48 1.28 1.96
CA GLU A 69 -2.93 1.15 1.81
C GLU A 69 -3.64 0.88 3.15
N ALA A 70 -3.00 0.25 4.14
CA ALA A 70 -3.61 0.07 5.46
C ALA A 70 -3.62 1.36 6.28
N ILE A 71 -2.62 2.24 6.09
CA ILE A 71 -2.45 3.49 6.82
C ILE A 71 -3.36 4.58 6.25
N GLU A 72 -3.40 4.70 4.92
CA GLU A 72 -4.10 5.77 4.22
C GLU A 72 -5.47 5.34 3.68
N GLY A 73 -5.71 4.03 3.52
CA GLY A 73 -6.92 3.52 2.90
C GLY A 73 -8.19 3.78 3.71
N THR A 74 -9.34 3.78 3.02
CA THR A 74 -10.66 4.07 3.61
C THR A 74 -11.57 2.85 3.70
N TYR A 75 -11.01 1.64 3.62
CA TYR A 75 -11.80 0.40 3.75
C TYR A 75 -12.09 0.06 5.23
N ILE A 76 -13.16 -0.68 5.48
CA ILE A 76 -13.53 -1.15 6.83
C ILE A 76 -13.60 -2.68 6.80
N ASP A 77 -12.66 -3.32 7.49
CA ASP A 77 -12.60 -4.77 7.60
C ASP A 77 -12.16 -5.22 9.00
N LYS A 78 -13.03 -6.00 9.64
CA LYS A 78 -12.79 -6.54 10.99
C LYS A 78 -11.78 -7.68 11.00
N LYS A 79 -11.72 -8.45 9.90
CA LYS A 79 -10.84 -9.62 9.71
C LYS A 79 -9.40 -9.26 9.32
N CYS A 80 -9.13 -7.99 9.02
CA CYS A 80 -7.80 -7.57 8.59
C CYS A 80 -6.78 -7.63 9.73
N PRO A 81 -5.54 -8.08 9.47
CA PRO A 81 -4.52 -8.16 10.49
C PRO A 81 -3.90 -6.79 10.82
N PHE A 82 -4.00 -5.78 9.94
CA PHE A 82 -3.43 -4.44 10.17
C PHE A 82 -4.40 -3.46 10.83
N THR A 83 -5.67 -3.50 10.46
CA THR A 83 -6.67 -2.50 10.89
C THR A 83 -7.79 -3.11 11.75
N GLY A 84 -7.82 -4.44 11.86
CA GLY A 84 -8.81 -5.17 12.63
C GLY A 84 -8.27 -5.74 13.95
N SER A 85 -9.09 -6.54 14.63
CA SER A 85 -8.74 -7.16 15.92
C SER A 85 -7.94 -8.46 15.78
N VAL A 86 -7.84 -9.04 14.57
CA VAL A 86 -7.18 -10.34 14.34
C VAL A 86 -5.67 -10.24 14.57
N SER A 87 -5.12 -11.16 15.36
CA SER A 87 -3.68 -11.33 15.54
C SER A 87 -3.19 -12.58 14.81
N ILE A 88 -2.01 -12.46 14.20
CA ILE A 88 -1.33 -13.60 13.56
C ILE A 88 -0.57 -14.35 14.65
N ARG A 89 -0.83 -15.65 14.79
CA ARG A 89 -0.18 -16.53 15.76
C ARG A 89 -0.07 -17.95 15.21
N GLY A 90 1.07 -18.59 15.45
CA GLY A 90 1.34 -19.95 15.00
C GLY A 90 2.12 -20.00 13.69
N ARG A 91 1.65 -20.80 12.74
CA ARG A 91 2.42 -21.13 11.53
C ARG A 91 2.32 -20.05 10.45
N ILE A 92 3.47 -19.65 9.89
CA ILE A 92 3.57 -18.83 8.68
C ILE A 92 3.89 -19.75 7.50
N LEU A 93 3.24 -19.48 6.38
CA LEU A 93 2.78 -20.53 5.52
C LEU A 93 2.72 -19.98 4.09
N ALA A 94 3.77 -20.24 3.29
CA ALA A 94 3.88 -19.75 1.91
C ALA A 94 3.13 -20.67 0.93
N GLY A 95 2.57 -20.11 -0.13
CA GLY A 95 1.91 -20.87 -1.19
C GLY A 95 1.59 -20.00 -2.40
N MET A 96 1.04 -20.62 -3.45
CA MET A 96 0.63 -19.90 -4.65
C MET A 96 -0.86 -19.59 -4.60
N HIS A 97 -1.22 -18.38 -5.01
CA HIS A 97 -2.61 -18.00 -5.16
C HIS A 97 -3.22 -18.74 -6.36
N HIS A 98 -4.23 -19.59 -6.09
CA HIS A 98 -4.89 -20.35 -7.14
C HIS A 98 -6.09 -19.60 -7.74
N SER A 99 -7.02 -19.14 -6.91
CA SER A 99 -8.20 -18.42 -7.39
C SER A 99 -8.78 -17.48 -6.34
N ALA A 100 -9.29 -16.34 -6.80
CA ALA A 100 -9.96 -15.29 -6.02
C ALA A 100 -11.41 -15.11 -6.49
N LYS A 101 -12.18 -16.20 -6.54
CA LYS A 101 -13.59 -16.14 -6.96
C LYS A 101 -14.52 -15.57 -5.88
N MET A 102 -14.09 -15.63 -4.62
CA MET A 102 -14.88 -15.20 -3.47
C MET A 102 -14.48 -13.80 -3.02
N ASN A 103 -15.45 -13.10 -2.43
CA ASN A 103 -15.22 -11.77 -1.87
C ASN A 103 -14.24 -11.85 -0.69
N ARG A 104 -13.08 -11.19 -0.83
CA ARG A 104 -12.06 -11.01 0.23
C ARG A 104 -11.51 -12.33 0.80
N THR A 105 -11.63 -13.43 0.08
CA THR A 105 -11.04 -14.73 0.44
C THR A 105 -10.38 -15.34 -0.79
N ILE A 106 -9.15 -15.82 -0.60
CA ILE A 106 -8.34 -16.45 -1.63
C ILE A 106 -8.13 -17.93 -1.30
N ILE A 107 -8.07 -18.76 -2.32
CA ILE A 107 -7.64 -20.15 -2.18
C ILE A 107 -6.15 -20.20 -2.50
N VAL A 108 -5.34 -20.58 -1.50
CA VAL A 108 -3.91 -20.79 -1.68
C VAL A 108 -3.62 -22.26 -1.77
N ARG A 109 -2.89 -22.63 -2.82
CA ARG A 109 -2.49 -24.01 -3.10
C ARG A 109 -1.07 -24.23 -2.63
N ARG A 110 -0.87 -25.33 -1.92
CA ARG A 110 0.46 -25.87 -1.60
C ARG A 110 0.65 -27.21 -2.25
N ASN A 111 1.70 -27.32 -3.05
CA ASN A 111 2.13 -28.59 -3.61
C ASN A 111 3.22 -29.17 -2.70
N TYR A 112 3.07 -30.43 -2.31
CA TYR A 112 4.06 -31.16 -1.53
C TYR A 112 4.21 -32.58 -2.07
N LEU A 113 5.41 -33.13 -1.88
CA LEU A 113 5.74 -34.49 -2.31
C LEU A 113 5.53 -35.42 -1.12
N HIS A 114 4.60 -36.36 -1.26
CA HIS A 114 4.34 -37.37 -0.23
C HIS A 114 5.16 -38.64 -0.54
N PHE A 115 5.96 -39.11 0.42
CA PHE A 115 6.78 -40.32 0.25
C PHE A 115 5.98 -41.59 0.54
N VAL A 116 5.93 -42.52 -0.43
CA VAL A 116 5.28 -43.83 -0.25
C VAL A 116 6.32 -44.87 0.11
N LYS A 117 6.34 -45.29 1.38
CA LYS A 117 7.36 -46.20 1.94
C LYS A 117 7.47 -47.53 1.19
N LYS A 118 6.35 -48.12 0.76
CA LYS A 118 6.32 -49.42 0.06
C LYS A 118 7.10 -49.42 -1.25
N TYR A 119 7.03 -48.33 -2.02
CA TYR A 119 7.63 -48.24 -3.36
C TYR A 119 8.86 -47.34 -3.41
N GLN A 120 9.24 -46.73 -2.28
CA GLN A 120 10.34 -45.76 -2.18
C GLN A 120 10.25 -44.63 -3.24
N ARG A 121 9.03 -44.20 -3.58
CA ARG A 121 8.74 -43.15 -4.58
C ARG A 121 7.94 -42.00 -3.96
N TYR A 122 8.03 -40.83 -4.58
CA TYR A 122 7.25 -39.65 -4.20
C TYR A 122 6.01 -39.48 -5.08
N GLU A 123 4.88 -39.18 -4.44
CA GLU A 123 3.61 -38.82 -5.08
C GLU A 123 3.40 -37.30 -4.97
N LYS A 124 2.98 -36.65 -6.06
CA LYS A 124 2.63 -35.21 -6.03
C LYS A 124 1.23 -35.05 -5.43
N ARG A 125 1.15 -34.43 -4.25
CA ARG A 125 -0.12 -34.03 -3.62
C ARG A 125 -0.21 -32.52 -3.50
N HIS A 126 -1.43 -32.05 -3.31
CA HIS A 126 -1.66 -30.64 -3.03
C HIS A 126 -2.74 -30.47 -1.98
N SER A 127 -2.63 -29.39 -1.21
CA SER A 127 -3.65 -28.96 -0.27
C SER A 127 -4.09 -27.53 -0.60
N ASN A 128 -5.39 -27.30 -0.51
CA ASN A 128 -6.00 -26.01 -0.73
C ASN A 128 -6.37 -25.42 0.63
N ILE A 129 -5.89 -24.21 0.90
CA ILE A 129 -6.13 -23.51 2.17
C ILE A 129 -6.88 -22.22 1.84
N PRO A 130 -8.09 -22.03 2.39
CA PRO A 130 -8.78 -20.75 2.28
C PRO A 130 -8.12 -19.73 3.21
N ALA A 131 -7.79 -18.57 2.68
CA ALA A 131 -7.17 -17.48 3.42
C ALA A 131 -7.92 -16.17 3.16
N HIS A 132 -8.14 -15.39 4.21
CA HIS A 132 -8.75 -14.07 4.09
C HIS A 132 -7.73 -13.08 3.53
N ILE A 133 -8.12 -12.33 2.49
CA ILE A 133 -7.32 -11.25 1.93
C ILE A 133 -7.87 -9.90 2.40
N SER A 134 -7.01 -9.10 3.04
CA SER A 134 -7.32 -7.70 3.30
C SER A 134 -7.32 -6.93 1.98
N PRO A 135 -8.22 -5.95 1.78
CA PRO A 135 -8.28 -5.16 0.54
C PRO A 135 -7.04 -4.29 0.30
N CYS A 136 -6.09 -4.22 1.25
CA CYS A 136 -4.77 -3.63 1.04
C CYS A 136 -3.90 -4.35 0.00
N PHE A 137 -4.28 -5.58 -0.34
CA PHE A 137 -3.52 -6.41 -1.25
C PHE A 137 -4.38 -6.70 -2.47
N ARG A 138 -3.91 -6.22 -3.62
CA ARG A 138 -4.46 -6.55 -4.93
C ARG A 138 -3.65 -7.72 -5.49
N VAL A 139 -4.11 -8.94 -5.24
CA VAL A 139 -3.43 -10.18 -5.63
C VAL A 139 -4.05 -10.73 -6.90
N LYS A 140 -3.21 -11.20 -7.83
CA LYS A 140 -3.59 -11.86 -9.08
C LYS A 140 -3.29 -13.36 -8.99
N GLU A 141 -4.01 -14.15 -9.78
CA GLU A 141 -3.80 -15.60 -9.85
C GLU A 141 -2.35 -15.92 -10.26
N GLY A 142 -1.71 -16.84 -9.54
CA GLY A 142 -0.31 -17.20 -9.74
C GLY A 142 0.68 -16.50 -8.80
N ASP A 143 0.26 -15.49 -8.04
CA ASP A 143 1.14 -14.78 -7.11
C ASP A 143 1.61 -15.68 -5.96
N HIS A 144 2.86 -15.50 -5.53
CA HIS A 144 3.38 -16.11 -4.31
C HIS A 144 2.92 -15.32 -3.08
N VAL A 145 2.13 -15.96 -2.21
CA VAL A 145 1.55 -15.33 -1.03
C VAL A 145 2.05 -16.02 0.22
N ILE A 146 2.38 -15.22 1.23
CA ILE A 146 2.72 -15.67 2.57
C ILE A 146 1.49 -15.48 3.45
N ILE A 147 0.95 -16.56 4.00
CA ILE A 147 -0.20 -16.54 4.90
C ILE A 147 0.27 -16.80 6.32
N GLY A 148 -0.33 -16.09 7.27
CA GLY A 148 -0.19 -16.40 8.69
C GLY A 148 -1.43 -17.08 9.25
N GLN A 149 -1.23 -18.06 10.13
CA GLN A 149 -2.31 -18.60 10.95
C GLN A 149 -2.85 -17.51 11.89
N CYS A 150 -4.16 -17.50 12.10
CA CYS A 150 -4.82 -16.59 13.03
C CYS A 150 -5.78 -17.37 13.94
N SER A 151 -6.29 -16.69 14.96
CA SER A 151 -7.47 -17.16 15.69
C SER A 151 -8.62 -17.45 14.71
N PRO A 152 -9.48 -18.45 14.96
CA PRO A 152 -10.55 -18.81 14.05
C PRO A 152 -11.44 -17.60 13.74
N CYS A 153 -11.45 -17.13 12.50
CA CYS A 153 -12.12 -15.91 12.05
C CYS A 153 -13.55 -16.14 11.52
N GLN A 154 -14.20 -17.24 11.95
CA GLN A 154 -15.44 -17.87 11.45
C GLN A 154 -15.21 -18.95 10.38
N ARG A 155 -16.12 -19.95 10.37
CA ARG A 155 -16.11 -21.20 9.57
C ARG A 155 -15.56 -20.96 8.15
N GLN A 156 -14.48 -21.68 7.82
CA GLN A 156 -13.87 -21.75 6.50
C GLN A 156 -14.74 -22.53 5.53
#